data_AF-A0A9D3Y317-F1
#
_entry.id   AF-A0A9D3Y317-F1
#
_cell.length_a   1.000
_cell.length_b   1.000
_cell.length_c   1.000
_cell.angle_alpha   90.00
_cell.angle_beta   90.00
_cell.angle_gamma   90.00
#
_symmetry.space_group_name_H-M   'P 1'
#
loop_
_entity.id
_entity.type
_entity.pdbx_description
1 polymer ?
#
loop_
_entity_poly.entity_id
_entity_poly.type
_entity_poly.pdbx_seq_one_letter_code
_entity_poly.pdbx_strand_id
1 'polypeptide(L)'
;MLTSVAFLLSCHGLLAVVTAADVHLYVSPTGSDLNNGRDAATPIKTIQHAIASLIGAQYSTAYIELLKGHHDLAATLQINVSNVVIRSYQRQAVYVTGGKPIESRNFKHITDHDVLAKLPPNARQHIRVVHLPDVGITNYGTIQEFGFNGLQNPAQIEVFYNGKPLHVAQWPNEAS
;
A
#
# COMPACT_ATOMS: atom_id res chain seq x y z
N MET A 1 70.32 43.42 7.43
CA MET A 1 68.98 44.04 7.34
C MET A 1 68.07 43.08 6.60
N LEU A 2 66.92 42.78 7.21
CA LEU A 2 65.89 41.84 6.76
C LEU A 2 65.33 42.18 5.38
N THR A 3 64.99 41.15 4.60
CA THR A 3 63.83 41.20 3.70
C THR A 3 63.07 39.87 3.80
N SER A 4 62.06 39.85 4.68
CA SER A 4 61.08 38.77 4.75
C SER A 4 60.11 38.90 3.59
N VAL A 5 60.02 37.87 2.75
CA VAL A 5 58.97 37.75 1.73
C VAL A 5 57.79 37.02 2.37
N ALA A 6 56.69 37.74 2.61
CA ALA A 6 55.45 37.17 3.11
C ALA A 6 54.61 36.67 1.91
N PHE A 7 54.43 35.35 1.80
CA PHE A 7 53.47 34.75 0.87
C PHE A 7 52.07 34.82 1.49
N LEU A 8 51.21 35.67 0.95
CA LEU A 8 49.77 35.68 1.26
C LEU A 8 49.10 34.55 0.50
N LEU A 9 48.88 33.42 1.16
CA LEU A 9 48.06 32.32 0.64
C LEU A 9 46.57 32.71 0.83
N SER A 10 45.98 33.35 -0.18
CA SER A 10 44.54 33.66 -0.17
C SER A 10 43.74 32.36 -0.33
N CYS A 11 43.26 31.82 0.79
CA CYS A 11 42.34 30.69 0.81
C CYS A 11 40.98 31.19 0.28
N HIS A 12 40.76 31.08 -1.02
CA HIS A 12 39.43 31.30 -1.60
C HIS A 12 38.56 30.12 -1.19
N GLY A 13 37.78 30.31 -0.12
CA GLY A 13 36.78 29.35 0.31
C GLY A 13 35.81 29.09 -0.84
N LEU A 14 35.96 27.94 -1.48
CA LEU A 14 35.02 27.45 -2.47
C LEU A 14 33.71 27.18 -1.72
N LEU A 15 32.75 28.11 -1.81
CA LEU A 15 31.38 27.88 -1.37
C LEU A 15 30.78 26.81 -2.28
N ALA A 16 30.89 25.54 -1.90
CA ALA A 16 30.16 24.47 -2.56
C ALA A 16 28.68 24.67 -2.22
N VAL A 17 27.92 25.24 -3.15
CA VAL A 17 26.46 25.24 -3.08
C VAL A 17 26.03 23.79 -3.27
N VAL A 18 25.71 23.11 -2.16
CA VAL A 18 25.09 21.79 -2.21
C VAL A 18 23.66 22.01 -2.70
N THR A 19 23.46 21.85 -4.00
CA THR A 19 22.11 21.80 -4.57
C THR A 19 21.50 20.47 -4.18
N ALA A 20 20.32 20.51 -3.57
CA ALA A 20 19.60 19.30 -3.22
C ALA A 20 19.29 18.51 -4.50
N ALA A 21 19.66 17.23 -4.52
CA ALA A 21 19.47 16.36 -5.67
C ALA A 21 18.09 15.70 -5.68
N ASP A 22 17.69 15.14 -6.81
CA ASP A 22 16.54 14.25 -6.87
C ASP A 22 16.85 12.93 -6.12
N VAL A 23 15.82 12.40 -5.47
CA VAL A 23 15.89 11.16 -4.70
C VAL A 23 14.91 10.15 -5.28
N HIS A 24 15.35 8.92 -5.52
CA HIS A 24 14.50 7.81 -5.88
C HIS A 24 14.45 6.80 -4.74
N LEU A 25 13.24 6.42 -4.34
CA LEU A 25 12.95 5.37 -3.36
C LEU A 25 12.07 4.31 -4.00
N TYR A 26 12.53 3.06 -4.00
CA TYR A 26 11.79 1.92 -4.52
C TYR A 26 10.99 1.25 -3.41
N VAL A 27 9.71 0.99 -3.67
CA VAL A 27 8.80 0.35 -2.73
C VAL A 27 8.22 -0.91 -3.37
N SER A 28 8.22 -2.03 -2.66
CA SER A 28 7.66 -3.31 -3.11
C SER A 28 6.84 -3.98 -2.00
N PRO A 29 5.71 -4.66 -2.32
CA PRO A 29 4.97 -5.43 -1.33
C PRO A 29 5.79 -6.55 -0.66
N THR A 30 6.83 -7.04 -1.35
CA THR A 30 7.76 -8.06 -0.87
C THR A 30 9.08 -7.49 -0.34
N GLY A 31 9.18 -6.16 -0.22
CA GLY A 31 10.34 -5.47 0.32
C GLY A 31 10.47 -5.55 1.83
N SER A 32 11.36 -4.73 2.40
CA SER A 32 11.56 -4.59 3.84
C SER A 32 11.71 -3.12 4.22
N ASP A 33 11.01 -2.68 5.26
CA ASP A 33 11.17 -1.33 5.84
C ASP A 33 12.48 -1.15 6.62
N LEU A 34 13.35 -2.17 6.63
CA LEU A 34 14.74 -2.05 7.06
C LEU A 34 15.67 -1.62 5.93
N ASN A 35 15.21 -1.63 4.68
CA ASN A 35 15.99 -1.22 3.52
C ASN A 35 15.97 0.31 3.37
N ASN A 36 17.03 0.88 2.80
CA ASN A 36 17.07 2.31 2.47
C ASN A 36 16.28 2.68 1.20
N GLY A 37 15.86 1.68 0.41
CA GLY A 37 15.06 1.85 -0.80
C GLY A 37 15.77 2.53 -1.97
N ARG A 38 17.10 2.70 -1.96
CA ARG A 38 17.83 3.41 -3.04
C ARG A 38 18.09 2.54 -4.28
N ASP A 39 17.86 1.24 -4.17
CA ASP A 39 17.99 0.25 -5.25
C ASP A 39 16.70 -0.57 -5.36
N ALA A 40 16.23 -0.81 -6.58
CA ALA A 40 15.05 -1.63 -6.86
C ALA A 40 15.21 -3.09 -6.41
N ALA A 41 16.45 -3.57 -6.27
CA ALA A 41 16.73 -4.90 -5.73
C ALA A 41 16.58 -4.98 -4.19
N THR A 42 16.65 -3.85 -3.49
CA THR A 42 16.48 -3.76 -2.03
C THR A 42 15.42 -2.71 -1.66
N PRO A 43 14.15 -2.92 -2.07
CA PRO A 43 13.11 -1.92 -1.90
C PRO A 43 12.58 -1.86 -0.46
N ILE A 44 12.09 -0.67 -0.08
CA ILE A 44 11.27 -0.46 1.12
C ILE A 44 9.97 -1.26 0.97
N LYS A 45 9.36 -1.69 2.09
CA LYS A 45 8.11 -2.46 2.04
C LYS A 45 6.88 -1.58 1.87
N THR A 46 6.81 -0.49 2.62
CA THR A 46 5.60 0.34 2.72
C THR A 46 5.80 1.76 2.19
N ILE A 47 4.75 2.30 1.58
CA ILE A 47 4.74 3.69 1.09
C ILE A 47 4.88 4.67 2.27
N GLN A 48 4.26 4.34 3.41
CA GLN A 48 4.34 5.10 4.65
C GLN A 48 5.79 5.23 5.12
N HIS A 49 6.57 4.14 5.11
CA HIS A 49 7.97 4.18 5.51
C HIS A 49 8.82 4.99 4.53
N ALA A 50 8.56 4.88 3.21
CA ALA A 50 9.24 5.71 2.22
C ALA A 50 9.01 7.21 2.47
N ILE A 51 7.77 7.64 2.75
CA ILE A 51 7.46 9.02 3.13
C ILE A 51 8.19 9.42 4.42
N ALA A 52 8.15 8.57 5.45
CA ALA A 52 8.80 8.84 6.72
C ALA A 52 10.32 9.05 6.57
N SER A 53 10.96 8.32 5.65
CA SER A 53 12.40 8.45 5.37
C SER A 53 12.79 9.80 4.73
N LEU A 54 11.82 10.55 4.20
CA LEU A 54 12.02 11.87 3.59
C LEU A 54 11.87 13.02 4.60
N ILE A 55 11.38 12.76 5.82
CA ILE A 55 11.21 13.78 6.85
C ILE A 55 12.58 14.32 7.28
N GLY A 56 12.80 15.61 7.08
CA GLY A 56 14.07 16.27 7.40
C GLY A 56 15.19 16.04 6.38
N ALA A 57 14.95 15.27 5.33
CA ALA A 57 15.91 15.07 4.24
C ALA A 57 15.94 16.29 3.30
N GLN A 58 17.12 16.60 2.74
CA GLN A 58 17.27 17.61 1.70
C GLN A 58 17.25 16.94 0.31
N TYR A 59 16.27 17.32 -0.51
CA TYR A 59 16.12 16.87 -1.90
C TYR A 59 15.44 17.96 -2.74
N SER A 60 15.61 17.91 -4.07
CA SER A 60 14.85 18.77 -4.98
C SER A 60 13.46 18.17 -5.22
N THR A 61 13.41 16.96 -5.78
CA THR A 61 12.21 16.14 -5.93
C THR A 61 12.46 14.72 -5.40
N ALA A 62 11.48 14.13 -4.69
CA ALA A 62 11.53 12.73 -4.30
C ALA A 62 10.54 11.90 -5.11
N TYR A 63 11.02 10.84 -5.75
CA TYR A 63 10.24 9.87 -6.50
C TYR A 63 10.10 8.59 -5.69
N ILE A 64 8.88 8.27 -5.26
CA ILE A 64 8.53 6.98 -4.69
C ILE A 64 8.06 6.08 -5.83
N GLU A 65 8.94 5.19 -6.26
CA GLU A 65 8.80 4.28 -7.39
C GLU A 65 8.20 2.95 -6.91
N LEU A 66 6.91 2.76 -7.16
CA LEU A 66 6.17 1.56 -6.76
C LEU A 66 6.44 0.41 -7.73
N LEU A 67 7.00 -0.67 -7.21
CA LEU A 67 7.19 -1.93 -7.93
C LEU A 67 5.87 -2.70 -8.02
N LYS A 68 5.77 -3.59 -9.02
CA LYS A 68 4.59 -4.39 -9.34
C LYS A 68 3.97 -5.05 -8.10
N GLY A 69 2.66 -4.96 -7.97
CA GLY A 69 1.88 -5.71 -6.97
C GLY A 69 0.84 -4.88 -6.23
N HIS A 70 0.29 -5.48 -5.17
CA HIS A 70 -0.67 -4.86 -4.27
C HIS A 70 0.05 -4.26 -3.07
N HIS A 71 -0.01 -2.94 -2.95
CA HIS A 71 0.49 -2.17 -1.83
C HIS A 71 -0.67 -1.89 -0.88
N ASP A 72 -0.82 -2.75 0.12
CA ASP A 72 -1.93 -2.67 1.07
C ASP A 72 -1.65 -1.62 2.14
N LEU A 73 -2.59 -0.68 2.31
CA LEU A 73 -2.57 0.39 3.28
C LEU A 73 -3.30 -0.07 4.54
N ALA A 74 -2.56 -0.27 5.63
CA ALA A 74 -3.16 -0.59 6.93
C ALA A 74 -3.87 0.60 7.60
N ALA A 75 -3.59 1.83 7.13
CA ALA A 75 -4.17 3.07 7.62
C ALA A 75 -4.06 4.16 6.54
N THR A 76 -4.75 5.28 6.76
CA THR A 76 -4.68 6.47 5.89
C THR A 76 -3.22 6.89 5.63
N LEU A 77 -2.87 7.02 4.35
CA LEU A 77 -1.55 7.50 3.95
C LEU A 77 -1.45 9.01 4.20
N GLN A 78 -0.54 9.42 5.07
CA GLN A 78 -0.28 10.83 5.37
C GLN A 78 0.90 11.33 4.53
N ILE A 79 0.66 12.30 3.65
CA ILE A 79 1.70 12.95 2.84
C ILE A 79 2.02 14.30 3.47
N ASN A 80 3.01 14.33 4.35
CA ASN A 80 3.42 15.48 5.15
C ASN A 80 4.81 16.03 4.75
N VAL A 81 5.18 15.79 3.50
CA VAL A 81 6.44 16.19 2.86
C VAL A 81 6.12 16.87 1.53
N SER A 82 6.98 17.79 1.09
CA SER A 82 6.82 18.54 -0.17
C SER A 82 7.57 17.89 -1.33
N ASN A 83 7.23 18.25 -2.57
CA ASN A 83 7.92 17.81 -3.80
C ASN A 83 8.08 16.28 -3.93
N VAL A 84 7.02 15.54 -3.60
CA VAL A 84 6.99 14.08 -3.72
C VAL A 84 6.10 13.64 -4.88
N VAL A 85 6.62 12.74 -5.71
CA VAL A 85 5.89 12.06 -6.77
C VAL A 85 5.82 10.57 -6.43
N ILE A 86 4.61 10.04 -6.27
CA ILE A 86 4.37 8.60 -6.09
C ILE A 86 3.87 8.04 -7.42
N ARG A 87 4.61 7.10 -8.02
CA ARG A 87 4.29 6.55 -9.34
C ARG A 87 4.69 5.09 -9.47
N SER A 88 4.17 4.40 -10.48
CA SER A 88 4.65 3.06 -10.80
C SER A 88 6.03 3.11 -11.46
N TYR A 89 6.92 2.23 -11.02
CA TYR A 89 8.22 2.03 -11.65
C TYR A 89 8.00 1.41 -13.04
N GLN A 90 8.55 2.02 -14.09
CA GLN A 90 8.53 1.49 -15.46
C GLN A 90 7.12 1.06 -15.97
N ARG A 91 6.07 1.79 -15.58
CA ARG A 91 4.67 1.51 -15.96
C ARG A 91 4.19 0.11 -15.51
N GLN A 92 4.79 -0.45 -14.47
CA GLN A 92 4.37 -1.72 -13.89
C GLN A 92 2.93 -1.63 -13.35
N ALA A 93 2.23 -2.77 -13.34
CA ALA A 93 0.90 -2.88 -12.76
C ALA A 93 0.98 -2.80 -11.23
N VAL A 94 0.51 -1.68 -10.68
CA VAL A 94 0.54 -1.34 -9.26
C VAL A 94 -0.88 -1.06 -8.79
N TYR A 95 -1.24 -1.64 -7.65
CA TYR A 95 -2.53 -1.43 -7.00
C TYR A 95 -2.27 -0.95 -5.58
N VAL A 96 -2.76 0.24 -5.23
CA VAL A 96 -2.73 0.72 -3.85
C VAL A 96 -4.12 0.48 -3.27
N THR A 97 -4.23 -0.35 -2.24
CA THR A 97 -5.52 -0.84 -1.74
C THR A 97 -5.61 -0.66 -0.23
N GLY A 98 -6.82 -0.44 0.32
CA GLY A 98 -7.07 -0.57 1.76
C GLY A 98 -7.57 -1.96 2.16
N GLY A 99 -7.53 -2.92 1.22
CA GLY A 99 -8.06 -4.27 1.41
C GLY A 99 -7.06 -5.20 2.07
N LYS A 100 -7.53 -6.40 2.41
CA LYS A 100 -6.70 -7.49 2.91
C LYS A 100 -6.81 -8.70 1.98
N PRO A 101 -5.71 -9.17 1.37
CA PRO A 101 -5.74 -10.34 0.52
C PRO A 101 -6.07 -11.59 1.35
N ILE A 102 -7.00 -12.40 0.85
CA ILE A 102 -7.31 -13.72 1.38
C ILE A 102 -6.81 -14.76 0.38
N GLU A 103 -5.79 -15.53 0.76
CA GLU A 103 -5.25 -16.55 -0.13
C GLU A 103 -6.23 -17.72 -0.30
N SER A 104 -6.31 -18.24 -1.53
CA SER A 104 -7.24 -19.31 -1.88
C SER A 104 -7.08 -20.57 -1.02
N ARG A 105 -5.88 -20.84 -0.49
CA ARG A 105 -5.62 -21.99 0.40
C ARG A 105 -6.39 -21.94 1.73
N ASN A 106 -6.85 -20.76 2.13
CA ASN A 106 -7.61 -20.58 3.37
C ASN A 106 -9.11 -20.94 3.19
N PHE A 107 -9.57 -21.10 1.95
CA PHE A 107 -10.93 -21.51 1.64
C PHE A 107 -11.05 -23.03 1.70
N LYS A 108 -12.00 -23.52 2.50
CA LYS A 108 -12.24 -24.93 2.77
C LYS A 108 -13.63 -25.35 2.30
N HIS A 109 -13.85 -26.65 2.17
CA HIS A 109 -15.20 -27.19 2.02
C HIS A 109 -16.02 -26.95 3.29
N ILE A 110 -17.33 -26.76 3.13
CA ILE A 110 -18.24 -26.71 4.28
C ILE A 110 -18.36 -28.13 4.85
N THR A 111 -18.05 -28.28 6.12
CA THR A 111 -18.23 -29.52 6.90
C THR A 111 -19.30 -29.39 7.97
N ASP A 112 -19.73 -28.16 8.28
CA ASP A 112 -20.78 -27.89 9.25
C ASP A 112 -22.12 -28.46 8.77
N HIS A 113 -22.67 -29.40 9.53
CA HIS A 113 -23.89 -30.11 9.18
C HIS A 113 -25.14 -29.21 9.18
N ASP A 114 -25.21 -28.23 10.08
CA ASP A 114 -26.34 -27.32 10.19
C ASP A 114 -26.37 -26.34 9.01
N VAL A 115 -25.19 -25.91 8.54
CA VAL A 115 -25.05 -25.12 7.31
C VAL A 115 -25.40 -25.96 6.08
N LEU A 116 -24.88 -27.18 5.97
CA LEU A 116 -25.15 -28.07 4.83
C LEU A 116 -26.65 -28.41 4.71
N ALA A 117 -27.36 -28.56 5.82
CA ALA A 117 -28.79 -28.82 5.84
C ALA A 117 -29.62 -27.68 5.22
N LYS A 118 -29.12 -26.44 5.28
CA LYS A 118 -29.77 -25.25 4.69
C LYS A 118 -29.50 -25.10 3.18
N LEU A 119 -28.55 -25.85 2.63
CA LEU A 119 -28.10 -25.73 1.25
C LEU A 119 -28.74 -26.81 0.36
N PRO A 120 -29.18 -26.46 -0.87
CA PRO A 120 -29.58 -27.43 -1.87
C PRO A 120 -28.48 -28.49 -2.11
N PRO A 121 -28.82 -29.79 -2.23
CA PRO A 121 -27.83 -30.85 -2.34
C PRO A 121 -26.78 -30.63 -3.44
N ASN A 122 -27.21 -30.11 -4.60
CA ASN A 122 -26.33 -29.84 -5.74
C ASN A 122 -25.37 -28.64 -5.54
N ALA A 123 -25.67 -27.73 -4.59
CA ALA A 123 -24.83 -26.56 -4.31
C ALA A 123 -23.66 -26.90 -3.36
N ARG A 124 -23.82 -27.90 -2.48
CA ARG A 124 -22.90 -28.21 -1.37
C ARG A 124 -21.45 -28.40 -1.83
N GLN A 125 -21.22 -29.03 -2.98
CA GLN A 125 -19.87 -29.28 -3.51
C GLN A 125 -19.18 -28.04 -4.10
N HIS A 126 -19.95 -27.02 -4.49
CA HIS A 126 -19.43 -25.81 -5.14
C HIS A 126 -19.10 -24.70 -4.16
N ILE A 127 -19.62 -24.77 -2.93
CA ILE A 127 -19.43 -23.73 -1.94
C ILE A 127 -18.08 -23.92 -1.23
N ARG A 128 -17.43 -22.81 -0.94
CA ARG A 128 -16.22 -22.74 -0.12
C ARG A 128 -16.44 -21.72 0.99
N VAL A 129 -15.81 -21.96 2.13
CA VAL A 129 -15.91 -21.13 3.32
C VAL A 129 -14.52 -20.76 3.82
N VAL A 130 -14.37 -19.54 4.29
CA VAL A 130 -13.20 -19.08 5.05
C VAL A 130 -13.71 -18.47 6.34
N HIS A 131 -13.07 -18.84 7.46
CA HIS A 131 -13.32 -18.19 8.73
C HIS A 131 -12.46 -16.93 8.80
N LEU A 132 -13.09 -15.75 8.75
CA LEU A 132 -12.38 -14.46 8.62
C LEU A 132 -11.36 -14.18 9.74
N PRO A 133 -11.61 -14.53 11.02
CA PRO A 133 -10.60 -14.40 12.08
C PRO A 133 -9.32 -15.18 11.82
N ASP A 134 -9.42 -16.37 11.19
CA ASP A 134 -8.25 -17.21 10.89
C ASP A 134 -7.32 -16.55 9.86
N VAL A 135 -7.84 -15.62 9.06
CA VAL A 135 -7.07 -14.80 8.12
C VAL A 135 -6.82 -13.39 8.66
N GLY A 136 -7.07 -13.17 9.96
CA GLY A 136 -6.83 -11.93 10.68
C GLY A 136 -7.76 -10.78 10.26
N ILE A 137 -8.97 -11.09 9.83
CA ILE A 137 -10.04 -10.11 9.61
C ILE A 137 -11.03 -10.30 10.76
N THR A 138 -11.05 -9.34 11.68
CA THR A 138 -11.89 -9.40 12.90
C THR A 138 -12.92 -8.27 12.97
N ASN A 139 -12.70 -7.20 12.21
CA ASN A 139 -13.65 -6.12 12.02
C ASN A 139 -14.38 -6.34 10.69
N TYR A 140 -15.68 -6.64 10.76
CA TYR A 140 -16.52 -6.87 9.59
C TYR A 140 -17.28 -5.61 9.14
N GLY A 141 -17.15 -4.51 9.89
CA GLY A 141 -17.98 -3.33 9.72
C GLY A 141 -19.46 -3.62 10.01
N THR A 142 -20.31 -2.74 9.49
CA THR A 142 -21.77 -2.85 9.55
C THR A 142 -22.34 -2.66 8.15
N ILE A 143 -23.35 -3.46 7.80
CA ILE A 143 -24.15 -3.21 6.59
C ILE A 143 -25.06 -2.03 6.90
N GLN A 144 -24.81 -0.90 6.26
CA GLN A 144 -25.54 0.35 6.48
C GLN A 144 -25.53 1.19 5.21
N GLU A 145 -26.45 2.14 5.12
CA GLU A 145 -26.45 3.13 4.05
C GLU A 145 -25.17 3.98 4.11
N PHE A 146 -24.52 4.17 2.96
CA PHE A 146 -23.34 4.99 2.77
C PHE A 146 -23.46 5.73 1.42
N GLY A 147 -22.79 6.88 1.29
CA GLY A 147 -22.73 7.61 0.02
C GLY A 147 -22.97 9.11 0.14
N PHE A 148 -23.17 9.74 -1.01
CA PHE A 148 -23.06 11.19 -1.19
C PHE A 148 -24.14 12.02 -0.46
N ASN A 149 -25.27 11.42 -0.06
CA ASN A 149 -26.45 12.12 0.44
C ASN A 149 -26.62 12.15 1.98
N GLY A 150 -25.53 12.10 2.76
CA GLY A 150 -25.56 12.61 4.14
C GLY A 150 -25.17 11.64 5.26
N LEU A 151 -24.80 10.41 4.93
CA LEU A 151 -24.13 9.53 5.89
C LEU A 151 -22.65 9.47 5.52
N GLN A 152 -21.78 10.12 6.31
CA GLN A 152 -20.32 9.91 6.26
C GLN A 152 -19.92 8.53 6.84
N ASN A 153 -20.77 7.54 6.61
CA ASN A 153 -20.52 6.18 7.01
C ASN A 153 -19.42 5.60 6.12
N PRO A 154 -18.46 4.84 6.69
CA PRO A 154 -17.54 4.08 5.88
C PRO A 154 -18.32 3.12 4.98
N ALA A 155 -17.83 2.91 3.76
CA ALA A 155 -18.37 1.89 2.88
C ALA A 155 -18.33 0.52 3.58
N GLN A 156 -19.36 -0.29 3.33
CA GLN A 156 -19.41 -1.65 3.83
C GLN A 156 -18.26 -2.50 3.27
N ILE A 157 -17.95 -3.61 3.94
CA ILE A 157 -16.94 -4.55 3.44
C ILE A 157 -17.41 -5.17 2.12
N GLU A 158 -16.51 -5.17 1.13
CA GLU A 158 -16.72 -5.80 -0.16
C GLU A 158 -15.67 -6.88 -0.38
N VAL A 159 -16.06 -7.96 -1.05
CA VAL A 159 -15.15 -9.05 -1.43
C VAL A 159 -14.92 -8.96 -2.92
N PHE A 160 -13.66 -8.99 -3.34
CA PHE A 160 -13.29 -9.02 -4.76
C PHE A 160 -12.64 -10.35 -5.10
N TYR A 161 -12.98 -10.90 -6.27
CA TYR A 161 -12.33 -12.07 -6.84
C TYR A 161 -11.79 -11.74 -8.24
N ASN A 162 -10.48 -11.87 -8.44
CA ASN A 162 -9.79 -11.51 -9.68
C ASN A 162 -10.13 -10.08 -10.18
N GLY A 163 -10.19 -9.12 -9.26
CA GLY A 163 -10.48 -7.71 -9.57
C GLY A 163 -11.96 -7.41 -9.85
N LYS A 164 -12.86 -8.38 -9.70
CA LYS A 164 -14.31 -8.18 -9.84
C LYS A 164 -14.99 -8.25 -8.47
N PRO A 165 -15.90 -7.31 -8.14
CA PRO A 165 -16.64 -7.38 -6.89
C PRO A 165 -17.55 -8.61 -6.89
N LEU A 166 -17.67 -9.24 -5.73
CA LEU A 166 -18.70 -10.22 -5.44
C LEU A 166 -19.88 -9.50 -4.80
N HIS A 167 -21.07 -10.07 -4.98
CA HIS A 167 -22.29 -9.54 -4.38
C HIS A 167 -22.67 -10.37 -3.16
N VAL A 168 -23.24 -9.70 -2.16
CA VAL A 168 -23.94 -10.39 -1.07
C VAL A 168 -25.08 -11.19 -1.70
N ALA A 169 -25.22 -12.45 -1.29
CA ALA A 169 -26.30 -13.30 -1.79
C ALA A 169 -27.67 -12.69 -1.44
N GLN A 170 -28.55 -12.60 -2.43
CA GLN A 170 -29.89 -12.02 -2.30
C GLN A 170 -30.94 -12.88 -3.03
N TRP A 171 -32.21 -12.75 -2.63
CA TRP A 171 -33.35 -13.33 -3.34
C TRP A 171 -34.42 -12.27 -3.63
N PRO A 172 -34.95 -12.17 -4.86
CA PRO A 172 -34.42 -12.81 -6.08
C PRO A 172 -33.00 -12.33 -6.41
N ASN A 173 -32.27 -13.10 -7.24
CA ASN A 173 -30.87 -12.78 -7.57
C ASN A 173 -30.72 -11.42 -8.26
N GLU A 174 -31.76 -10.98 -8.97
CA GLU A 174 -31.84 -9.67 -9.61
C GLU A 174 -33.04 -8.91 -9.02
N ALA A 175 -32.81 -7.67 -8.60
CA ALA A 175 -33.90 -6.77 -8.25
C ALA A 175 -34.64 -6.41 -9.55
N SER A 176 -35.96 -6.55 -9.54
CA SER A 176 -36.89 -6.08 -10.59
C SER A 176 -36.71 -4.61 -10.94
#